data_AF-A0AA37UIS5-F1
#
_entry.id   AF-A0AA37UIS5-F1
#
_cell.length_a   1.000
_cell.length_b   1.000
_cell.length_c   1.000
_cell.angle_alpha   90.00
_cell.angle_beta   90.00
_cell.angle_gamma   90.00
#
_symmetry.space_group_name_H-M   'P 1'
#
loop_
_entity.id
_entity.type
_entity.pdbx_description
1 polymer ?
#
loop_
_entity_poly.entity_id
_entity_poly.type
_entity_poly.pdbx_seq_one_letter_code
_entity_poly.pdbx_strand_id
1 'polypeptide(L)'
;MLEFIVSMLRDFGLTDFELELSMRDDEKDKWIGSEEYWEHATGALRNVALATGLKLTEVPGEAAFYGPKIDLKTRDAIGRTWQLSTVQVDPNLPERFELEYTAPDGSKQRPIMIHRALFGSIERFFAILLEHHAGAFPAWLAPVQVVGIPVAGDFAPYLGEIVDRLRRHGVRAELDDSDDRMQKKIRNHTKAKVPFQLIAGGEDQAAGAVSFRFRDGRQDNGVPVDEAVTRILEAIESRAQV
;
A
#
# COMPACT_ATOMS: atom_id res chain seq x y z
N MET A 1 -2.00 15.98 7.67
CA MET A 1 -0.90 15.06 7.27
C MET A 1 -1.13 13.65 7.80
N LEU A 2 -1.33 13.47 9.11
CA LEU A 2 -1.55 12.14 9.70
C LEU A 2 -2.79 11.44 9.11
N GLU A 3 -3.88 12.15 8.89
CA GLU A 3 -5.06 11.65 8.17
C GLU A 3 -4.74 11.12 6.77
N PHE A 4 -3.88 11.82 6.03
CA PHE A 4 -3.42 11.38 4.71
C PHE A 4 -2.62 10.08 4.80
N ILE A 5 -1.72 9.96 5.79
CA ILE A 5 -0.96 8.72 6.03
C ILE A 5 -1.91 7.56 6.32
N VAL A 6 -2.86 7.75 7.23
CA VAL A 6 -3.85 6.72 7.57
C VAL A 6 -4.69 6.33 6.36
N SER A 7 -5.21 7.31 5.61
CA SER A 7 -5.97 7.06 4.38
C SER A 7 -5.17 6.27 3.36
N MET A 8 -3.93 6.69 3.11
CA MET A 8 -3.03 6.03 2.17
C MET A 8 -2.77 4.58 2.59
N LEU A 9 -2.49 4.31 3.87
CA LEU A 9 -2.25 2.93 4.34
C LEU A 9 -3.50 2.05 4.26
N ARG A 10 -4.70 2.62 4.44
CA ARG A 10 -5.97 1.92 4.21
C ARG A 10 -6.14 1.47 2.76
N ASP A 11 -5.67 2.26 1.80
CA ASP A 11 -5.69 1.87 0.39
C ASP A 11 -4.86 0.61 0.08
N PHE A 12 -3.89 0.27 0.95
CA PHE A 12 -3.10 -0.97 0.86
C PHE A 12 -3.70 -2.15 1.64
N GLY A 13 -4.86 -1.94 2.28
CA GLY A 13 -5.57 -2.95 3.08
C GLY A 13 -5.23 -2.92 4.58
N LEU A 14 -4.34 -2.03 5.03
CA LEU A 14 -4.00 -1.92 6.45
C LEU A 14 -5.07 -1.11 7.18
N THR A 15 -5.65 -1.65 8.25
CA THR A 15 -6.75 -1.00 8.97
C THR A 15 -6.57 -0.93 10.49
N ASP A 16 -5.66 -1.73 11.05
CA ASP A 16 -5.38 -1.74 12.49
C ASP A 16 -4.20 -0.82 12.78
N PHE A 17 -4.50 0.40 13.27
CA PHE A 17 -3.52 1.44 13.53
C PHE A 17 -3.52 1.87 15.00
N GLU A 18 -2.32 2.03 15.54
CA GLU A 18 -2.08 2.69 16.82
C GLU A 18 -1.04 3.80 16.62
N LEU A 19 -1.11 4.83 17.46
CA LEU A 19 -0.14 5.91 17.47
C LEU A 19 0.76 5.78 18.70
N GLU A 20 2.04 6.04 18.50
CA GLU A 20 3.01 6.21 19.56
C GLU A 20 3.56 7.64 19.52
N LEU A 21 3.45 8.36 20.64
CA LEU A 21 4.09 9.65 20.82
C LEU A 21 5.35 9.46 21.65
N SER A 22 6.50 9.54 21.00
CA SER A 22 7.79 9.45 21.68
C SER A 22 8.20 10.84 22.19
N MET A 23 8.52 10.91 23.48
CA MET A 23 8.83 12.15 24.20
C MET A 23 10.28 12.16 24.66
N ARG A 24 10.77 13.33 25.09
CA ARG A 24 12.11 13.46 25.68
C ARG A 24 12.26 12.60 26.94
N ASP A 25 13.51 12.30 27.25
CA ASP A 25 13.93 11.77 28.54
C ASP A 25 13.99 12.92 29.58
N ASP A 26 14.03 12.57 30.87
CA ASP A 26 14.26 13.49 31.97
C ASP A 26 15.74 13.94 32.02
N GLU A 27 16.65 13.18 31.42
CA GLU A 27 18.08 13.51 31.33
C GLU A 27 18.36 14.58 30.24
N LYS A 28 18.63 15.83 30.66
CA LYS A 28 18.88 16.98 29.77
C LYS A 28 20.00 16.76 28.75
N ASP A 29 21.03 15.99 29.10
CA ASP A 29 22.18 15.73 28.23
C ASP A 29 21.82 14.88 26.99
N LYS A 30 20.67 14.20 27.00
CA LYS A 30 20.19 13.38 25.89
C LYS A 30 19.43 14.17 24.81
N TRP A 31 19.12 15.45 25.06
CA TRP A 31 18.29 16.23 24.14
C TRP A 31 18.62 17.74 24.11
N ILE A 32 18.37 18.35 22.96
CA ILE A 32 18.68 19.75 22.68
C ILE A 32 17.41 20.61 22.62
N GLY A 33 17.59 21.93 22.65
CA GLY A 33 16.48 22.90 22.69
C GLY A 33 16.01 23.22 24.10
N SER A 34 14.99 24.07 24.21
CA SER A 34 14.40 24.51 25.49
C SER A 34 13.29 23.55 25.96
N GLU A 35 13.03 23.52 27.27
CA GLU A 35 11.89 22.77 27.82
C GLU A 35 10.55 23.27 27.26
N GLU A 36 10.39 24.58 27.10
CA GLU A 36 9.20 25.21 26.52
C GLU A 36 8.95 24.70 25.10
N TYR A 37 9.99 24.58 24.28
CA TYR A 37 9.87 24.01 22.94
C TYR A 37 9.36 22.56 23.00
N TRP A 38 9.95 21.74 23.87
CA TRP A 38 9.56 20.34 24.00
C TRP A 38 8.13 20.19 24.48
N GLU A 39 7.71 21.00 25.45
CA GLU A 39 6.33 21.01 25.95
C GLU A 39 5.36 21.40 24.83
N HIS A 40 5.68 22.47 24.10
CA HIS A 40 4.86 22.95 22.99
C HIS A 40 4.75 21.93 21.85
N ALA A 41 5.89 21.39 21.39
CA ALA A 41 5.94 20.43 20.28
C ALA A 41 5.25 19.11 20.66
N THR A 42 5.47 18.62 21.89
CA THR A 42 4.84 17.39 22.39
C THR A 42 3.33 17.59 22.54
N GLY A 43 2.90 18.73 23.08
CA GLY A 43 1.48 19.08 23.18
C GLY A 43 0.80 19.20 21.81
N ALA A 44 1.46 19.83 20.83
CA ALA A 44 0.95 19.94 19.47
C ALA A 44 0.77 18.56 18.83
N LEU A 45 1.78 17.68 18.93
CA LEU A 45 1.69 16.31 18.43
C LEU A 45 0.61 15.50 19.15
N ARG A 46 0.53 15.59 20.48
CA ARG A 46 -0.53 14.93 21.28
C ARG A 46 -1.92 15.33 20.82
N ASN A 47 -2.17 16.63 20.61
CA ASN A 47 -3.47 17.12 20.15
C ASN A 47 -3.82 16.58 18.76
N VAL A 48 -2.84 16.56 17.84
CA VAL A 48 -3.03 15.99 16.49
C VAL A 48 -3.32 14.49 16.57
N ALA A 49 -2.61 13.75 17.42
CA ALA A 49 -2.84 12.32 17.60
C ALA A 49 -4.24 12.03 18.16
N LEU A 50 -4.64 12.73 19.23
CA LEU A 50 -5.96 12.57 19.84
C LEU A 50 -7.11 12.90 18.88
N ALA A 51 -6.94 13.91 18.02
CA ALA A 51 -7.93 14.28 17.01
C ALA A 51 -8.22 13.15 15.99
N THR A 52 -7.31 12.20 15.81
CA THR A 52 -7.53 11.05 14.91
C THR A 52 -8.50 10.01 15.47
N GLY A 53 -8.73 10.01 16.79
CA GLY A 53 -9.48 8.97 17.48
C GLY A 53 -8.75 7.61 17.58
N LEU A 54 -7.51 7.50 17.09
CA LEU A 54 -6.70 6.30 17.24
C LEU A 54 -6.18 6.19 18.68
N LYS A 55 -5.91 4.94 19.10
CA LYS A 55 -5.26 4.69 20.38
C LYS A 55 -3.86 5.30 20.37
N LEU A 56 -3.62 6.20 21.32
CA LEU A 56 -2.33 6.85 21.53
C LEU A 56 -1.61 6.22 22.74
N THR A 57 -0.35 5.87 22.55
CA THR A 57 0.56 5.46 23.63
C THR A 57 1.68 6.48 23.72
N GLU A 58 1.89 7.07 24.89
CA GLU A 58 2.98 8.02 25.12
C GLU A 58 4.18 7.30 25.72
N VAL A 59 5.37 7.52 25.15
CA VAL A 59 6.59 6.78 25.51
C VAL A 59 7.73 7.77 25.79
N PRO A 60 8.03 8.06 27.06
CA PRO A 60 9.18 8.87 27.45
C PRO A 60 10.51 8.23 27.00
N GLY A 61 11.50 9.05 26.65
CA GLY A 61 12.86 8.63 26.33
C GLY A 61 13.09 8.06 24.91
N GLU A 62 12.04 7.84 24.13
CA GLU A 62 12.13 7.26 22.77
C GLU A 62 12.15 8.30 21.64
N ALA A 63 12.11 9.60 21.99
CA ALA A 63 12.20 10.67 21.00
C ALA A 63 13.61 10.79 20.40
N ALA A 64 13.70 11.42 19.23
CA ALA A 64 15.00 11.87 18.74
C ALA A 64 15.53 12.99 19.64
N PHE A 65 16.85 13.15 19.72
CA PHE A 65 17.48 14.16 20.59
C PHE A 65 17.03 15.60 20.30
N TYR A 66 16.49 15.87 19.10
CA TYR A 66 16.08 17.22 18.64
C TYR A 66 14.59 17.51 18.72
N GLY A 67 13.74 16.52 19.01
CA GLY A 67 12.30 16.77 19.09
C GLY A 67 11.42 15.53 19.20
N PRO A 68 10.15 15.72 19.58
CA PRO A 68 9.19 14.63 19.71
C PRO A 68 8.75 14.13 18.33
N LYS A 69 8.24 12.90 18.29
CA LYS A 69 7.73 12.27 17.08
C LYS A 69 6.46 11.49 17.33
N ILE A 70 5.60 11.43 16.32
CA ILE A 70 4.50 10.48 16.25
C ILE A 70 4.88 9.39 15.29
N ASP A 71 4.83 8.16 15.78
CA ASP A 71 5.01 6.94 14.99
C ASP A 71 3.66 6.24 14.83
N LEU A 72 3.34 5.89 13.59
CA LEU A 72 2.16 5.09 13.29
C LEU A 72 2.55 3.61 13.21
N LYS A 73 1.92 2.84 14.08
CA LYS A 73 2.11 1.40 14.22
C LYS A 73 0.95 0.67 13.59
N THR A 74 1.24 -0.42 12.89
CA THR A 74 0.25 -1.37 12.36
C THR A 74 0.53 -2.76 12.90
N ARG A 75 -0.49 -3.62 12.93
CA ARG A 75 -0.28 -5.06 13.11
C ARG A 75 -0.32 -5.79 11.77
N ASP A 76 0.53 -6.80 11.62
CA ASP A 76 0.45 -7.74 10.50
C ASP A 76 -0.58 -8.85 10.75
N ALA A 77 -0.79 -9.72 9.77
CA ALA A 77 -1.77 -10.80 9.84
C ALA A 77 -1.49 -11.85 10.94
N ILE A 78 -0.29 -11.87 11.54
CA ILE A 78 0.09 -12.77 12.63
C ILE A 78 0.30 -12.04 13.97
N GLY A 79 -0.12 -10.77 14.05
CA GLY A 79 -0.17 -9.99 15.29
C GLY A 79 1.12 -9.26 15.68
N ARG A 80 2.16 -9.25 14.84
CA ARG A 80 3.37 -8.46 15.13
C ARG A 80 3.12 -6.99 14.84
N THR A 81 3.69 -6.13 15.67
CA THR A 81 3.55 -4.67 15.54
C THR A 81 4.73 -4.10 14.76
N TRP A 82 4.43 -3.32 13.73
CA TRP A 82 5.41 -2.69 12.86
C TRP A 82 5.25 -1.18 12.92
N GLN A 83 6.36 -0.46 13.10
CA GLN A 83 6.42 0.98 12.85
C GLN A 83 6.57 1.22 11.35
N LEU A 84 5.60 1.92 10.76
CA LEU A 84 5.57 2.20 9.32
C LEU A 84 5.89 3.66 9.03
N SER A 85 5.06 4.55 9.55
CA SER A 85 5.13 5.97 9.24
C SER A 85 5.60 6.75 10.45
N THR A 86 6.34 7.83 10.20
CA THR A 86 6.81 8.73 11.26
C THR A 86 6.57 10.17 10.84
N VAL A 87 6.20 11.01 11.80
CA VAL A 87 6.13 12.46 11.67
C VAL A 87 6.90 13.05 12.84
N GLN A 88 7.95 13.82 12.55
CA GLN A 88 8.88 14.34 13.56
C GLN A 88 9.02 15.84 13.40
N VAL A 89 9.02 16.56 14.52
CA VAL A 89 9.17 18.02 14.53
C VAL A 89 10.62 18.37 14.89
N ASP A 90 11.27 19.13 14.02
CA ASP A 90 12.68 19.49 14.13
C ASP A 90 12.88 21.01 14.00
N PRO A 91 13.25 21.70 15.10
CA PRO A 91 13.61 23.10 15.09
C PRO A 91 15.12 23.30 14.95
N ASN A 92 15.91 22.24 15.18
CA ASN A 92 17.35 22.28 15.32
C ASN A 92 18.05 22.38 13.97
N LEU A 93 17.63 21.61 12.96
CA LEU A 93 18.22 21.75 11.63
C LEU A 93 17.97 23.14 11.03
N PRO A 94 16.76 23.73 11.11
CA PRO A 94 16.56 25.12 10.74
C PRO A 94 17.51 26.12 11.42
N GLU A 95 17.82 25.91 12.71
CA GLU A 95 18.77 26.76 13.44
C GLU A 95 20.21 26.56 12.95
N ARG A 96 20.65 25.30 12.87
CA ARG A 96 22.03 24.94 12.47
C ARG A 96 22.36 25.31 11.02
N PHE A 97 21.36 25.33 10.15
CA PHE A 97 21.52 25.74 8.74
C PHE A 97 21.17 27.21 8.50
N GLU A 98 20.86 27.98 9.55
CA GLU A 98 20.48 29.39 9.46
C GLU A 98 19.32 29.61 8.47
N LEU A 99 18.33 28.70 8.48
CA LEU A 99 17.16 28.80 7.62
C LEU A 99 16.24 29.93 8.09
N GLU A 100 15.80 30.76 7.16
CA GLU A 100 14.90 31.88 7.43
C GLU A 100 13.91 32.08 6.29
N TYR A 101 12.72 32.58 6.62
CA TYR A 101 11.75 33.12 5.68
C TYR A 101 11.35 34.54 6.11
N THR A 102 10.77 35.31 5.18
CA THR A 102 10.27 36.66 5.48
C THR A 102 8.79 36.56 5.83
N ALA A 103 8.44 36.94 7.05
CA ALA A 103 7.05 36.94 7.52
C ALA A 103 6.25 38.11 6.92
N PRO A 104 4.90 38.11 7.03
CA PRO A 104 4.07 39.17 6.47
C PRO A 104 4.37 40.58 6.98
N ASP A 105 4.95 40.70 8.18
CA ASP A 105 5.39 41.97 8.79
C ASP A 105 6.80 42.42 8.33
N GLY A 106 7.45 41.65 7.45
CA GLY A 106 8.81 41.91 6.96
C GLY A 106 9.92 41.38 7.88
N SER A 107 9.60 40.82 9.05
CA SER A 107 10.59 40.22 9.94
C SER A 107 11.16 38.92 9.37
N LYS A 108 12.42 38.62 9.70
CA LYS A 108 13.02 37.30 9.43
C LYS A 108 12.58 36.34 10.52
N GLN A 109 11.95 35.24 10.12
CA GLN A 109 11.47 34.18 11.00
C GLN A 109 12.09 32.85 10.61
N ARG A 110 12.35 32.00 11.60
CA ARG A 110 12.88 30.66 11.38
C ARG A 110 11.73 29.66 11.14
N PRO A 111 11.79 28.82 10.09
CA PRO A 111 10.77 27.79 9.89
C PRO A 111 10.95 26.62 10.86
N ILE A 112 9.88 25.86 11.07
CA ILE A 112 9.93 24.54 11.69
C ILE A 112 10.04 23.48 10.59
N MET A 113 10.95 22.53 10.74
CA MET A 113 11.08 21.40 9.82
C MET A 113 10.23 20.23 10.31
N ILE A 114 9.44 19.65 9.41
CA ILE A 114 8.66 18.43 9.69
C ILE A 114 9.23 17.31 8.83
N HIS A 115 9.88 16.35 9.48
CA HIS A 115 10.34 15.14 8.82
C HIS A 115 9.20 14.15 8.74
N ARG A 116 9.05 13.51 7.59
CA ARG A 116 8.04 12.46 7.40
C ARG A 116 8.57 11.29 6.61
N ALA A 117 8.21 10.08 7.04
CA ALA A 117 8.27 8.89 6.22
C ALA A 117 6.86 8.31 6.11
N LEU A 118 6.36 8.12 4.89
CA LEU A 118 5.02 7.61 4.64
C LEU A 118 4.98 6.08 4.73
N PHE A 119 5.88 5.42 4.01
CA PHE A 119 5.99 3.95 3.96
C PHE A 119 7.09 3.40 4.88
N GLY A 120 7.92 4.27 5.45
CA GLY A 120 9.24 3.87 5.94
C GLY A 120 10.15 3.52 4.77
N SER A 121 10.92 2.43 4.87
CA SER A 121 11.65 1.90 3.73
C SER A 121 10.71 1.07 2.83
N ILE A 122 10.94 1.14 1.52
CA ILE A 122 10.12 0.41 0.55
C ILE A 122 10.22 -1.10 0.76
N GLU A 123 11.40 -1.60 1.10
CA GLU A 123 11.66 -3.02 1.38
C GLU A 123 10.82 -3.51 2.57
N ARG A 124 10.81 -2.74 3.67
CA ARG A 124 10.02 -3.08 4.86
C ARG A 124 8.53 -3.01 4.56
N PHE A 125 8.10 -1.99 3.83
CA PHE A 125 6.70 -1.84 3.47
C PHE A 125 6.21 -3.03 2.64
N PHE A 126 6.97 -3.43 1.61
CA PHE A 126 6.64 -4.61 0.81
C PHE A 126 6.66 -5.91 1.62
N ALA A 127 7.61 -6.08 2.55
CA ALA A 127 7.63 -7.25 3.44
C ALA A 127 6.35 -7.35 4.28
N ILE A 128 5.91 -6.23 4.87
CA ILE A 128 4.67 -6.16 5.65
C ILE A 128 3.46 -6.46 4.77
N LEU A 129 3.38 -5.88 3.57
CA LEU A 129 2.26 -6.15 2.65
C LEU A 129 2.23 -7.61 2.21
N LEU A 130 3.39 -8.22 1.95
CA LEU A 130 3.50 -9.63 1.58
C LEU A 130 2.92 -10.53 2.67
N GLU A 131 3.27 -10.27 3.92
CA GLU A 131 2.76 -11.03 5.07
C GLU A 131 1.28 -10.76 5.33
N HIS A 132 0.86 -9.48 5.28
CA HIS A 132 -0.52 -9.06 5.48
C HIS A 132 -1.48 -9.72 4.47
N HIS A 133 -1.10 -9.75 3.19
CA HIS A 133 -1.88 -10.41 2.14
C HIS A 133 -1.61 -11.91 2.02
N ALA A 134 -0.69 -12.46 2.84
CA ALA A 134 -0.13 -13.80 2.69
C ALA A 134 0.36 -14.09 1.25
N GLY A 135 0.77 -13.06 0.49
CA GLY A 135 1.12 -13.14 -0.94
C GLY A 135 -0.05 -13.06 -1.94
N ALA A 136 -1.31 -13.00 -1.49
CA ALA A 136 -2.48 -12.77 -2.35
C ALA A 136 -2.76 -11.27 -2.52
N PHE A 137 -1.84 -10.55 -3.18
CA PHE A 137 -1.97 -9.11 -3.35
C PHE A 137 -3.27 -8.69 -4.06
N PRO A 138 -3.84 -7.52 -3.73
CA PRO A 138 -4.92 -6.91 -4.49
C PRO A 138 -4.61 -6.82 -5.98
N ALA A 139 -5.65 -6.81 -6.82
CA ALA A 139 -5.48 -6.85 -8.27
C ALA A 139 -4.53 -5.74 -8.76
N TRP A 140 -4.63 -4.53 -8.20
CA TRP A 140 -3.77 -3.41 -8.58
C TRP A 140 -2.29 -3.57 -8.22
N LEU A 141 -1.95 -4.38 -7.21
CA LEU A 141 -0.58 -4.65 -6.74
C LEU A 141 0.01 -5.95 -7.25
N ALA A 142 -0.82 -6.90 -7.72
CA ALA A 142 -0.34 -8.21 -8.13
C ALA A 142 0.69 -8.12 -9.27
N PRO A 143 1.82 -8.85 -9.21
CA PRO A 143 2.86 -8.78 -10.24
C PRO A 143 2.33 -9.21 -11.61
N VAL A 144 1.55 -10.28 -11.64
CA VAL A 144 0.68 -10.68 -12.77
C VAL A 144 -0.76 -10.49 -12.31
N GLN A 145 -1.51 -9.66 -13.03
CA GLN A 145 -2.90 -9.34 -12.68
C GLN A 145 -3.87 -10.31 -13.35
N VAL A 146 -3.60 -10.65 -14.61
CA VAL A 146 -4.44 -11.52 -15.44
C VAL A 146 -3.56 -12.54 -16.14
N VAL A 147 -4.01 -13.79 -16.22
CA VAL A 147 -3.41 -14.79 -17.10
C VAL A 147 -4.47 -15.45 -17.98
N GLY A 148 -4.24 -15.48 -19.28
CA GLY A 148 -5.02 -16.26 -20.24
C GLY A 148 -4.53 -17.70 -20.28
N ILE A 149 -5.44 -18.66 -20.15
CA ILE A 149 -5.18 -20.09 -20.18
C ILE A 149 -6.11 -20.74 -21.23
N PRO A 150 -5.62 -21.05 -22.43
CA PRO A 150 -6.44 -21.68 -23.45
C PRO A 150 -6.76 -23.13 -23.08
N VAL A 151 -7.99 -23.59 -23.36
CA VAL A 151 -8.39 -24.98 -23.15
C VAL A 151 -7.57 -25.95 -24.01
N ALA A 152 -7.20 -25.52 -25.21
CA ALA A 152 -6.33 -26.20 -26.17
C ALA A 152 -5.53 -25.16 -26.98
N GLY A 153 -4.39 -25.55 -27.55
CA GLY A 153 -3.48 -24.64 -28.27
C GLY A 153 -4.16 -23.78 -29.35
N ASP A 154 -5.17 -24.34 -30.03
CA ASP A 154 -5.94 -23.66 -31.07
C ASP A 154 -6.66 -22.37 -30.58
N PHE A 155 -6.91 -22.26 -29.27
CA PHE A 155 -7.56 -21.09 -28.66
C PHE A 155 -6.58 -20.05 -28.12
N ALA A 156 -5.27 -20.29 -28.22
CA ALA A 156 -4.25 -19.35 -27.78
C ALA A 156 -4.32 -17.99 -28.52
N PRO A 157 -4.54 -17.93 -29.86
CA PRO A 157 -4.69 -16.66 -30.56
C PRO A 157 -5.85 -15.82 -30.03
N TYR A 158 -7.00 -16.46 -29.74
CA TYR A 158 -8.18 -15.78 -29.21
C TYR A 158 -7.93 -15.13 -27.85
N LEU A 159 -7.33 -15.88 -26.90
CA LEU A 159 -6.94 -15.29 -25.61
C LEU A 159 -5.80 -14.28 -25.76
N GLY A 160 -4.90 -14.45 -26.72
CA GLY A 160 -3.84 -13.49 -27.03
C GLY A 160 -4.38 -12.12 -27.38
N GLU A 161 -5.41 -12.03 -28.23
CA GLU A 161 -6.06 -10.77 -28.57
C GLU A 161 -6.67 -10.05 -27.34
N ILE A 162 -7.27 -10.82 -26.44
CA ILE A 162 -7.87 -10.31 -25.19
C ILE A 162 -6.77 -9.82 -24.23
N VAL A 163 -5.70 -10.60 -24.07
CA VAL A 163 -4.53 -10.24 -23.26
C VAL A 163 -3.87 -8.97 -23.80
N ASP A 164 -3.69 -8.84 -25.11
CA ASP A 164 -3.12 -7.64 -25.72
C ASP A 164 -4.04 -6.42 -25.60
N ARG A 165 -5.35 -6.62 -25.61
CA ARG A 165 -6.31 -5.56 -25.27
C ARG A 165 -6.15 -5.10 -23.83
N LEU A 166 -6.05 -6.01 -22.88
CA LEU A 166 -5.81 -5.67 -21.46
C LEU A 166 -4.47 -4.93 -21.29
N ARG A 167 -3.41 -5.38 -21.94
CA ARG A 167 -2.09 -4.71 -21.93
C ARG A 167 -2.15 -3.28 -22.46
N ARG A 168 -2.95 -3.01 -23.50
CA ARG A 168 -3.19 -1.65 -24.01
C ARG A 168 -3.84 -0.71 -22.99
N HIS A 169 -4.51 -1.26 -21.98
CA HIS A 169 -5.04 -0.51 -20.84
C HIS A 169 -4.09 -0.48 -19.62
N GLY A 170 -2.83 -0.91 -19.78
CA GLY A 170 -1.84 -0.92 -18.70
C GLY A 170 -1.97 -2.10 -17.73
N VAL A 171 -2.82 -3.09 -18.02
CA VAL A 171 -2.95 -4.31 -17.22
C VAL A 171 -1.75 -5.21 -17.44
N ARG A 172 -1.12 -5.69 -16.35
CA ARG A 172 -0.07 -6.70 -16.37
C ARG A 172 -0.69 -8.07 -16.64
N ALA A 173 -0.98 -8.34 -17.91
CA ALA A 173 -1.59 -9.57 -18.37
C ALA A 173 -0.59 -10.46 -19.12
N GLU A 174 -0.71 -11.77 -18.93
CA GLU A 174 0.10 -12.80 -19.60
C GLU A 174 -0.79 -13.84 -20.30
N LEU A 175 -0.24 -14.53 -21.29
CA LEU A 175 -0.86 -15.70 -21.92
C LEU A 175 0.04 -16.90 -21.60
N ASP A 176 -0.54 -17.96 -21.03
CA ASP A 176 0.14 -19.23 -20.85
C ASP A 176 -0.21 -20.17 -22.01
N ASP A 177 0.53 -20.04 -23.11
CA ASP A 177 0.42 -20.85 -24.32
C ASP A 177 1.32 -22.10 -24.32
N SER A 178 1.92 -22.43 -23.17
CA SER A 178 2.82 -23.60 -23.04
C SER A 178 2.13 -24.93 -23.36
N ASP A 179 2.90 -25.98 -23.64
CA ASP A 179 2.37 -27.32 -23.95
C ASP A 179 1.81 -28.08 -22.72
N ASP A 180 1.79 -27.44 -21.55
CA ASP A 180 1.25 -28.04 -20.33
C ASP A 180 -0.27 -28.25 -20.41
N ARG A 181 -0.77 -29.32 -19.77
CA ARG A 181 -2.22 -29.55 -19.64
C ARG A 181 -2.88 -28.37 -18.92
N MET A 182 -4.06 -27.95 -19.38
CA MET A 182 -4.82 -26.83 -18.79
C MET A 182 -4.92 -26.89 -17.26
N GLN A 183 -5.22 -28.06 -16.69
CA GLN A 183 -5.32 -28.21 -15.23
C GLN A 183 -4.00 -27.95 -14.51
N LYS A 184 -2.85 -28.23 -15.15
CA LYS A 184 -1.53 -27.91 -14.61
C LYS A 184 -1.28 -26.40 -14.64
N LYS A 185 -1.60 -25.73 -15.77
CA LYS A 185 -1.53 -24.27 -15.89
C LYS A 185 -2.36 -23.56 -14.82
N ILE A 186 -3.64 -23.94 -14.69
CA ILE A 186 -4.54 -23.42 -13.65
C ILE A 186 -3.94 -23.59 -12.26
N ARG A 187 -3.45 -24.79 -11.92
CA ARG A 187 -2.83 -25.03 -10.60
C ARG A 187 -1.59 -24.15 -10.39
N ASN A 188 -0.75 -23.97 -11.39
CA ASN A 188 0.45 -23.15 -11.29
C ASN A 188 0.08 -21.69 -11.02
N HIS A 189 -0.85 -21.13 -11.78
CA HIS A 189 -1.29 -19.74 -11.63
C HIS A 189 -2.12 -19.51 -10.36
N THR A 190 -2.87 -20.51 -9.89
CA THR A 190 -3.52 -20.45 -8.58
C THR A 190 -2.48 -20.43 -7.45
N LYS A 191 -1.42 -21.24 -7.54
CA LYS A 191 -0.30 -21.21 -6.57
C LYS A 191 0.49 -19.91 -6.62
N ALA A 192 0.65 -19.32 -7.80
CA ALA A 192 1.24 -18.01 -7.99
C ALA A 192 0.31 -16.86 -7.57
N LYS A 193 -0.93 -17.16 -7.18
CA LYS A 193 -1.94 -16.21 -6.70
C LYS A 193 -2.24 -15.12 -7.73
N VAL A 194 -2.34 -15.45 -9.01
CA VAL A 194 -2.83 -14.52 -10.04
C VAL A 194 -4.31 -14.20 -9.73
N PRO A 195 -4.73 -12.91 -9.64
CA PRO A 195 -6.10 -12.55 -9.30
C PRO A 195 -7.13 -13.07 -10.30
N PHE A 196 -6.86 -12.91 -11.59
CA PHE A 196 -7.77 -13.33 -12.65
C PHE A 196 -7.12 -14.36 -13.56
N GLN A 197 -7.71 -15.55 -13.64
CA GLN A 197 -7.40 -16.52 -14.69
C GLN A 197 -8.54 -16.51 -15.71
N LEU A 198 -8.25 -16.12 -16.94
CA LEU A 198 -9.19 -16.15 -18.05
C LEU A 198 -9.00 -17.44 -18.83
N ILE A 199 -10.06 -18.22 -18.97
CA ILE A 199 -10.07 -19.49 -19.66
C ILE A 199 -11.00 -19.37 -20.87
N ALA A 200 -10.58 -19.89 -22.01
CA ALA A 200 -11.44 -19.94 -23.18
C ALA A 200 -11.22 -21.23 -23.98
N GLY A 201 -12.32 -21.86 -24.37
CA GLY A 201 -12.38 -22.93 -25.35
C GLY A 201 -13.21 -22.54 -26.57
N GLY A 202 -13.62 -23.54 -27.35
CA GLY A 202 -14.38 -23.32 -28.58
C GLY A 202 -15.74 -22.68 -28.36
N GLU A 203 -16.45 -23.05 -27.29
CA GLU A 203 -17.73 -22.45 -26.92
C GLU A 203 -17.58 -20.96 -26.57
N ASP A 204 -16.57 -20.63 -25.75
CA ASP A 204 -16.28 -19.24 -25.37
C ASP A 204 -15.89 -18.41 -26.60
N GLN A 205 -15.03 -18.93 -27.47
CA GLN A 205 -14.60 -18.24 -28.69
C GLN A 205 -15.78 -17.99 -29.65
N ALA A 206 -16.62 -19.00 -29.88
CA ALA A 206 -17.79 -18.87 -30.75
C ALA A 206 -18.80 -17.84 -30.21
N ALA A 207 -18.88 -17.69 -28.88
CA ALA A 207 -19.76 -16.73 -28.21
C ALA A 207 -19.12 -15.34 -28.00
N GLY A 208 -17.84 -15.14 -28.33
CA GLY A 208 -17.12 -13.89 -28.01
C GLY A 208 -17.03 -13.64 -26.49
N ALA A 209 -16.81 -14.71 -25.73
CA ALA A 209 -16.79 -14.72 -24.27
C ALA A 209 -15.49 -15.32 -23.70
N VAL A 210 -15.33 -15.24 -22.37
CA VAL A 210 -14.31 -15.91 -21.57
C VAL A 210 -14.89 -16.39 -20.26
N SER A 211 -14.24 -17.36 -19.65
CA SER A 211 -14.59 -17.85 -18.33
C SER A 211 -13.55 -17.39 -17.29
N PHE A 212 -14.00 -16.72 -16.23
CA PHE A 212 -13.16 -16.34 -15.11
C PHE A 212 -12.95 -17.51 -14.17
N ARG A 213 -11.75 -17.60 -13.60
CA ARG A 213 -11.46 -18.36 -12.40
C ARG A 213 -10.69 -17.48 -11.42
N PHE A 214 -11.23 -17.38 -10.20
CA PHE A 214 -10.67 -16.58 -9.12
C PHE A 214 -9.82 -17.41 -8.17
N ARG A 215 -9.05 -16.73 -7.31
CA ARG A 215 -8.14 -17.37 -6.34
C ARG A 215 -8.87 -18.22 -5.29
N ASP A 216 -10.08 -17.82 -4.93
CA ASP A 216 -10.96 -18.53 -4.00
C ASP A 216 -11.64 -19.77 -4.62
N GLY A 217 -11.42 -20.01 -5.91
CA GLY A 217 -11.97 -21.14 -6.64
C GLY A 217 -13.33 -20.87 -7.29
N ARG A 218 -13.95 -19.70 -7.10
CA ARG A 218 -15.16 -19.31 -7.83
C ARG A 218 -14.87 -19.18 -9.34
N GLN A 219 -15.92 -19.39 -10.13
CA GLN A 219 -15.87 -19.28 -11.58
C GLN A 219 -17.11 -18.59 -12.11
N ASP A 220 -16.92 -17.67 -13.06
CA ASP A 220 -17.98 -17.04 -13.84
C ASP A 220 -17.72 -17.38 -15.30
N ASN A 221 -18.55 -18.23 -15.89
CA ASN A 221 -18.34 -18.75 -17.24
C ASN A 221 -19.12 -17.94 -18.28
N GLY A 222 -18.63 -17.88 -19.51
CA GLY A 222 -19.34 -17.26 -20.64
C GLY A 222 -19.52 -15.75 -20.49
N VAL A 223 -18.59 -15.06 -19.81
CA VAL A 223 -18.62 -13.60 -19.68
C VAL A 223 -18.17 -12.97 -20.99
N PRO A 224 -18.99 -12.10 -21.63
CA PRO A 224 -18.59 -11.41 -22.85
C PRO A 224 -17.25 -10.69 -22.69
N VAL A 225 -16.41 -10.70 -23.74
CA VAL A 225 -15.05 -10.13 -23.65
C VAL A 225 -15.02 -8.66 -23.23
N ASP A 226 -15.95 -7.84 -23.73
CA ASP A 226 -16.05 -6.42 -23.37
C ASP A 226 -16.36 -6.24 -21.87
N GLU A 227 -17.24 -7.07 -21.34
CA GLU A 227 -17.59 -7.07 -19.93
C GLU A 227 -16.41 -7.57 -19.08
N ALA A 228 -15.72 -8.62 -19.52
CA ALA A 228 -14.56 -9.16 -18.82
C ALA A 228 -13.45 -8.10 -18.67
N VAL A 229 -13.15 -7.36 -19.75
CA VAL A 229 -12.19 -6.26 -19.73
C VAL A 229 -12.63 -5.17 -18.76
N THR A 230 -13.90 -4.76 -18.80
CA THR A 230 -14.46 -3.73 -17.92
C THR A 230 -14.33 -4.13 -16.45
N ARG A 231 -14.77 -5.34 -16.09
CA ARG A 231 -14.68 -5.87 -14.71
C ARG A 231 -13.25 -5.88 -14.17
N ILE A 232 -12.27 -6.24 -15.00
CA ILE A 232 -10.85 -6.26 -14.61
C ILE A 232 -10.35 -4.83 -14.35
N LEU A 233 -10.67 -3.89 -15.23
CA LEU A 233 -10.24 -2.49 -15.09
C LEU A 233 -10.85 -1.85 -13.84
N GLU A 234 -12.15 -2.06 -13.61
CA GLU A 234 -12.85 -1.56 -12.43
C GLU A 234 -12.25 -2.13 -11.14
N ALA A 235 -11.94 -3.43 -11.10
CA ALA A 235 -11.31 -4.05 -9.93
C ALA A 235 -9.89 -3.48 -9.65
N ILE A 236 -9.15 -3.14 -10.69
CA ILE A 236 -7.82 -2.50 -10.55
C ILE A 236 -7.97 -1.05 -10.08
N GLU A 237 -8.87 -0.28 -10.69
CA GLU A 237 -9.07 1.14 -10.39
C GLU A 237 -9.61 1.35 -8.97
N SER A 238 -10.59 0.53 -8.58
CA SER A 238 -11.17 0.54 -7.22
C SER A 238 -10.26 -0.10 -6.17
N ARG A 239 -9.08 -0.60 -6.57
CA ARG A 239 -8.10 -1.26 -5.70
C ARG A 239 -8.69 -2.44 -4.93
N ALA A 240 -9.66 -3.12 -5.53
CA ALA A 240 -10.42 -4.18 -4.89
C ALA A 240 -9.57 -5.43 -4.61
N GLN A 241 -9.97 -6.14 -3.55
CA GLN A 241 -9.53 -7.51 -3.30
C GLN A 241 -10.50 -8.46 -4.02
N VAL A 242 -9.94 -9.34 -4.86
CA VAL A 242 -10.66 -10.28 -5.74
C VAL A 242 -10.20 -11.72 -5.53
#